data_AF-A0A1X7CYZ9-F1
#
_entry.id   AF-A0A1X7CYZ9-F1
#
_cell.length_a   1.000
_cell.length_b   1.000
_cell.length_c   1.000
_cell.angle_alpha   90.00
_cell.angle_beta   90.00
_cell.angle_gamma   90.00
#
_symmetry.space_group_name_H-M   'P 1'
#
loop_
_entity.id
_entity.type
_entity.pdbx_description
1 polymer ?
#
loop_
_entity_poly.entity_id
_entity_poly.type
_entity_poly.pdbx_seq_one_letter_code
_entity_poly.pdbx_strand_id
1 'polypeptide(L)'
;MPPTGRLTPDQHEAFMTRYAPTFALGTLLCMVAAGSGIGLWDSSYLHNLPDRGAYLLTGALTLLMLFCAGQFAMIRGFRWGLWLVSPCLVGPALTAISVFGTRHAGPLQYVILTLSLLGLLVVNSKRHRAMRQRLVELRLQRAGVLPPSRVDDYPDGPPPKKPWFSIAVLVLGVVVLIGKVYLLVAR
;
A
#
# COMPACT_ATOMS: atom_id res chain seq x y z
N MET A 1 16.94 30.61 16.82
CA MET A 1 15.49 30.45 16.58
C MET A 1 15.32 29.14 15.79
N PRO A 2 14.75 28.07 16.37
CA PRO A 2 14.62 26.79 15.66
C PRO A 2 13.70 26.96 14.43
N PRO A 3 14.01 26.31 13.30
CA PRO A 3 13.29 26.50 12.05
C PRO A 3 11.82 26.11 12.20
N THR A 4 10.96 27.08 11.96
CA THR A 4 9.50 26.99 12.01
C THR A 4 9.00 25.92 11.02
N GLY A 5 8.31 24.91 11.55
CA GLY A 5 7.57 23.92 10.73
C GLY A 5 8.26 22.58 10.43
N ARG A 6 9.42 22.28 11.04
CA ARG A 6 10.01 20.92 11.01
C ARG A 6 9.84 20.25 12.38
N LEU A 7 9.33 19.01 12.40
CA LEU A 7 9.35 18.16 13.59
C LEU A 7 10.80 18.01 14.07
N THR A 8 11.01 17.91 15.39
CA THR A 8 12.33 17.58 15.96
C THR A 8 12.71 16.14 15.61
N PRO A 9 14.01 15.77 15.62
CA PRO A 9 14.44 14.40 15.29
C PRO A 9 13.69 13.33 16.11
N ASP A 10 13.46 13.57 17.40
CA ASP A 10 12.73 12.65 18.28
C ASP A 10 11.26 12.49 17.89
N GLN A 11 10.60 13.61 17.51
CA GLN A 11 9.22 13.59 17.02
C GLN A 11 9.11 12.86 15.67
N HIS A 12 10.10 13.02 14.78
CA HIS A 12 10.17 12.25 13.52
C HIS A 12 10.33 10.76 13.78
N GLU A 13 11.21 10.37 14.70
CA GLU A 13 11.43 8.95 15.01
C GLU A 13 10.17 8.31 15.61
N ALA A 14 9.50 8.99 16.53
CA ALA A 14 8.23 8.53 17.10
C ALA A 14 7.13 8.41 16.03
N PHE A 15 7.08 9.34 15.08
CA PHE A 15 6.15 9.29 13.96
C PHE A 15 6.44 8.10 13.03
N MET A 16 7.69 7.90 12.65
CA MET A 16 8.11 6.82 11.75
C MET A 16 7.87 5.46 12.39
N THR A 17 8.30 5.25 13.63
CA THR A 17 8.08 3.98 14.36
C THR A 17 6.60 3.63 14.50
N ARG A 18 5.73 4.64 14.61
CA ARG A 18 4.28 4.43 14.74
C ARG A 18 3.56 4.20 13.41
N TYR A 19 3.92 4.89 12.33
CA TYR A 19 3.14 4.87 11.10
C TYR A 19 3.82 4.19 9.90
N ALA A 20 5.15 4.24 9.82
CA ALA A 20 5.92 3.59 8.74
C ALA A 20 5.58 2.10 8.54
N PRO A 21 5.45 1.25 9.57
CA PRO A 21 5.18 -0.17 9.35
C PRO A 21 3.80 -0.44 8.73
N THR A 22 2.78 0.35 9.10
CA THR A 22 1.43 0.20 8.53
C THR A 22 1.38 0.69 7.09
N PHE A 23 2.12 1.76 6.78
CA PHE A 23 2.26 2.26 5.41
C PHE A 23 3.04 1.28 4.51
N ALA A 24 4.16 0.77 5.00
CA ALA A 24 4.97 -0.23 4.30
C ALA A 24 4.15 -1.49 4.03
N LEU A 25 3.38 -1.98 5.02
CA LEU A 25 2.47 -3.10 4.84
C LEU A 25 1.46 -2.86 3.72
N GLY A 26 0.73 -1.73 3.76
CA GLY A 26 -0.26 -1.39 2.74
C GLY A 26 0.37 -1.29 1.34
N THR A 27 1.56 -0.71 1.26
CA THR A 27 2.37 -0.58 0.04
C THR A 27 2.76 -1.95 -0.53
N LEU A 28 3.29 -2.85 0.31
CA LEU A 28 3.70 -4.19 -0.08
C LEU A 28 2.51 -5.04 -0.53
N LEU A 29 1.42 -5.05 0.24
CA LEU A 29 0.19 -5.76 -0.13
C LEU A 29 -0.35 -5.31 -1.48
N CYS A 30 -0.32 -4.00 -1.72
CA CYS A 30 -0.78 -3.41 -2.97
C CYS A 30 0.11 -3.81 -4.15
N MET A 31 1.45 -3.76 -4.02
CA MET A 31 2.37 -4.25 -5.05
C MET A 31 2.17 -5.74 -5.34
N VAL A 32 2.09 -6.56 -4.29
CA VAL A 32 1.95 -8.02 -4.43
C VAL A 32 0.63 -8.36 -5.10
N ALA A 33 -0.47 -7.73 -4.67
CA ALA A 33 -1.81 -7.92 -5.24
C ALA A 33 -1.87 -7.49 -6.70
N ALA A 34 -1.39 -6.28 -7.02
CA ALA A 34 -1.34 -5.76 -8.39
C ALA A 34 -0.56 -6.68 -9.33
N GLY A 35 0.66 -7.09 -8.93
CA GLY A 35 1.49 -7.98 -9.73
C GLY A 35 0.86 -9.36 -9.94
N SER A 36 0.21 -9.93 -8.92
CA SER A 36 -0.54 -11.19 -9.13
C SER A 36 -1.81 -11.03 -9.94
N GLY A 37 -2.51 -9.89 -9.82
CA GLY A 37 -3.71 -9.61 -10.61
C GLY A 37 -3.38 -9.57 -12.10
N ILE A 38 -2.25 -8.96 -12.47
CA ILE A 38 -1.76 -8.97 -13.86
C ILE A 38 -1.49 -10.40 -14.34
N GLY A 39 -0.79 -11.22 -13.55
CA GLY A 39 -0.53 -12.62 -13.91
C GLY A 39 -1.82 -13.47 -14.01
N LEU A 40 -2.83 -13.19 -13.18
CA LEU A 40 -4.12 -13.87 -13.27
C LEU A 40 -4.91 -13.43 -14.51
N TRP A 41 -4.94 -12.12 -14.77
CA TRP A 41 -5.53 -11.55 -15.98
C TRP A 41 -4.92 -12.20 -17.22
N ASP A 42 -3.59 -12.26 -17.26
CA ASP A 42 -2.82 -12.86 -18.33
C ASP A 42 -3.26 -14.29 -18.64
N SER A 43 -3.22 -15.15 -17.62
CA SER A 43 -3.57 -16.56 -17.74
C SER A 43 -5.05 -16.81 -18.10
N SER A 44 -5.95 -15.89 -17.74
CA SER A 44 -7.39 -16.09 -17.92
C SER A 44 -7.90 -15.48 -19.23
N TYR A 45 -7.58 -14.20 -19.48
CA TYR A 45 -8.19 -13.41 -20.55
C TYR A 45 -7.29 -13.21 -21.77
N LEU A 46 -5.97 -13.08 -21.57
CA LEU A 46 -5.05 -12.67 -22.63
C LEU A 46 -4.38 -13.84 -23.36
N HIS A 47 -4.59 -15.09 -22.89
CA HIS A 47 -3.89 -16.27 -23.42
C HIS A 47 -4.11 -16.51 -24.93
N ASN A 48 -5.24 -16.06 -25.49
CA ASN A 48 -5.60 -16.25 -26.90
C ASN A 48 -5.40 -15.00 -27.78
N LEU A 49 -4.88 -13.89 -27.24
CA LEU A 49 -4.70 -12.67 -28.03
C LEU A 49 -3.31 -12.65 -28.70
N PRO A 50 -3.23 -12.29 -30.00
CA PRO A 50 -1.98 -12.27 -30.75
C PRO A 50 -0.98 -11.21 -30.26
N ASP A 51 -1.45 -10.16 -29.58
CA ASP A 51 -0.62 -9.04 -29.08
C ASP A 51 -0.56 -8.97 -27.54
N ARG A 52 -0.64 -10.14 -26.90
CA ARG A 52 -0.64 -10.31 -25.43
C ARG A 52 0.45 -9.51 -24.72
N GLY A 53 1.68 -9.52 -25.24
CA GLY A 53 2.82 -8.85 -24.62
C GLY A 53 2.63 -7.34 -24.49
N ALA A 54 2.10 -6.68 -25.53
CA ALA A 54 1.85 -5.25 -25.53
C ALA A 54 0.76 -4.87 -24.50
N TYR A 55 -0.32 -5.65 -24.41
CA TYR A 55 -1.38 -5.43 -23.42
C TYR A 55 -0.91 -5.63 -21.98
N LEU A 56 -0.08 -6.65 -21.71
CA LEU A 56 0.48 -6.87 -20.37
C LEU A 56 1.44 -5.75 -19.98
N LEU A 57 2.30 -5.32 -20.91
CA LEU A 57 3.26 -4.27 -20.65
C LEU A 57 2.55 -2.93 -20.39
N THR A 58 1.59 -2.56 -21.22
CA THR A 58 0.80 -1.33 -21.04
C THR A 58 -0.03 -1.39 -19.75
N GLY A 59 -0.67 -2.53 -19.44
CA GLY A 59 -1.38 -2.74 -18.18
C GLY A 59 -0.45 -2.61 -16.96
N ALA A 60 0.71 -3.27 -16.98
CA ALA A 60 1.68 -3.20 -15.89
C ALA A 60 2.24 -1.78 -15.70
N LEU A 61 2.58 -1.08 -16.78
CA LEU A 61 3.08 0.29 -16.73
C LEU A 61 2.03 1.27 -16.20
N THR A 62 0.78 1.14 -16.64
CA THR A 62 -0.32 2.01 -16.16
C THR A 62 -0.58 1.80 -14.67
N LEU A 63 -0.64 0.55 -14.20
CA LEU A 63 -0.76 0.22 -12.78
C LEU A 63 0.43 0.72 -11.96
N LEU A 64 1.66 0.55 -12.46
CA LEU A 64 2.87 1.06 -11.82
C LEU A 64 2.85 2.58 -11.69
N MET A 65 2.45 3.28 -12.76
CA MET A 65 2.42 4.74 -12.78
C MET A 65 1.35 5.28 -11.82
N LEU A 66 0.16 4.68 -11.80
CA LEU A 66 -0.90 4.98 -10.82
C LEU A 66 -0.42 4.74 -9.38
N PHE A 67 0.24 3.62 -9.14
CA PHE A 67 0.79 3.28 -7.83
C PHE A 67 1.84 4.30 -7.38
N CYS A 68 2.84 4.59 -8.21
CA CYS A 68 3.89 5.57 -7.89
C CYS A 68 3.31 6.97 -7.67
N ALA A 69 2.43 7.44 -8.54
CA ALA A 69 1.77 8.75 -8.40
C ALA A 69 0.92 8.81 -7.12
N GLY A 70 0.18 7.74 -6.83
CA GLY A 70 -0.64 7.61 -5.63
C GLY A 70 0.18 7.64 -4.34
N GLN A 71 1.30 6.91 -4.30
CA GLN A 71 2.20 6.89 -3.15
C GLN A 71 2.89 8.25 -2.94
N PHE A 72 3.35 8.87 -4.02
CA PHE A 72 3.94 10.21 -3.96
C PHE A 72 2.91 11.24 -3.44
N ALA A 73 1.68 11.20 -3.95
CA ALA A 73 0.59 12.05 -3.49
C ALA A 73 0.24 11.79 -2.01
N MET A 74 0.23 10.53 -1.56
CA MET A 74 0.01 10.18 -0.15
C MET A 74 1.11 10.75 0.76
N ILE A 75 2.39 10.57 0.41
CA ILE A 75 3.53 11.07 1.19
C ILE A 75 3.49 12.61 1.28
N ARG A 76 3.03 13.27 0.21
CA ARG A 76 2.83 14.72 0.16
C ARG A 76 1.56 15.20 0.91
N GLY A 77 0.78 14.29 1.49
CA GLY A 77 -0.44 14.62 2.24
C GLY A 77 -1.64 14.99 1.36
N PHE A 78 -1.66 14.59 0.08
CA PHE A 78 -2.84 14.78 -0.75
C PHE A 78 -3.86 13.66 -0.51
N ARG A 79 -5.10 14.04 -0.13
CA ARG A 79 -6.20 13.09 0.12
C ARG A 79 -6.57 12.25 -1.10
N TRP A 80 -6.31 12.76 -2.31
CA TRP A 80 -6.59 12.06 -3.57
C TRP A 80 -5.60 10.93 -3.90
N GLY A 81 -4.44 10.85 -3.23
CA GLY A 81 -3.48 9.76 -3.48
C GLY A 81 -4.08 8.37 -3.23
N LEU A 82 -5.07 8.26 -2.35
CA LEU A 82 -5.81 7.02 -2.13
C LEU A 82 -6.59 6.54 -3.35
N TRP A 83 -7.21 7.47 -4.08
CA TRP A 83 -8.00 7.13 -5.25
C TRP A 83 -7.14 6.58 -6.38
N LEU A 84 -5.87 7.01 -6.47
CA LEU A 84 -4.91 6.48 -7.44
C LEU A 84 -4.39 5.08 -7.07
N VAL A 85 -4.30 4.76 -5.77
CA VAL A 85 -3.86 3.44 -5.31
C VAL A 85 -5.01 2.41 -5.31
N SER A 86 -6.26 2.88 -5.17
CA SER A 86 -7.45 2.01 -5.14
C SER A 86 -7.55 1.02 -6.33
N PRO A 87 -7.34 1.43 -7.60
CA PRO A 87 -7.33 0.52 -8.75
C PRO A 87 -6.34 -0.64 -8.62
N CYS A 88 -5.21 -0.43 -7.95
CA CYS A 88 -4.17 -1.45 -7.76
C CYS A 88 -4.59 -2.56 -6.80
N LEU A 89 -5.64 -2.34 -5.99
CA LEU A 89 -6.22 -3.34 -5.09
C LEU A 89 -7.57 -3.86 -5.61
N VAL A 90 -8.42 -2.96 -6.11
CA VAL A 90 -9.74 -3.31 -6.63
C VAL A 90 -9.63 -4.10 -7.93
N GLY A 91 -8.71 -3.74 -8.83
CA GLY A 91 -8.49 -4.45 -10.09
C GLY A 91 -8.17 -5.93 -9.88
N PRO A 92 -7.14 -6.28 -9.10
CA PRO A 92 -6.82 -7.66 -8.78
C PRO A 92 -7.98 -8.40 -8.09
N ALA A 93 -8.71 -7.76 -7.18
CA ALA A 93 -9.89 -8.36 -6.54
C ALA A 93 -10.99 -8.69 -7.56
N LEU A 94 -11.29 -7.78 -8.50
CA LEU A 94 -12.28 -8.01 -9.56
C LEU A 94 -11.84 -9.12 -10.51
N THR A 95 -10.56 -9.14 -10.92
CA THR A 95 -10.02 -10.23 -11.76
C THR A 95 -10.06 -11.56 -11.03
N ALA A 96 -9.81 -11.57 -9.72
CA ALA A 96 -9.95 -12.78 -8.92
C ALA A 96 -11.41 -13.20 -8.81
N ILE A 97 -12.36 -12.28 -8.68
CA ILE A 97 -13.78 -12.63 -8.62
C ILE A 97 -14.29 -13.16 -9.97
N SER A 98 -13.87 -12.56 -11.08
CA SER A 98 -14.36 -12.90 -12.41
C SER A 98 -13.92 -14.28 -12.90
N VAL A 99 -12.89 -14.86 -12.28
CA VAL A 99 -12.38 -16.21 -12.59
C VAL A 99 -13.16 -17.30 -11.84
N PHE A 100 -14.01 -16.96 -10.85
CA PHE A 100 -14.85 -17.94 -10.15
C PHE A 100 -15.76 -18.69 -11.14
N GLY A 101 -15.73 -20.03 -11.08
CA GLY A 101 -16.54 -20.89 -11.93
C GLY A 101 -15.91 -21.24 -13.29
N THR A 102 -14.72 -20.73 -13.60
CA THR A 102 -13.98 -21.12 -14.81
C THR A 102 -12.98 -22.25 -14.53
N ARG A 103 -12.48 -22.93 -15.59
CA ARG A 103 -11.41 -23.95 -15.50
C ARG A 103 -10.11 -23.44 -14.85
N HIS A 104 -9.93 -22.11 -14.78
CA HIS A 104 -8.76 -21.46 -14.19
C HIS A 104 -8.95 -21.14 -12.70
N ALA A 105 -10.09 -21.52 -12.11
CA ALA A 105 -10.32 -21.42 -10.68
C ALA A 105 -9.35 -22.33 -9.93
N GLY A 106 -8.55 -21.72 -9.06
CA GLY A 106 -7.50 -22.42 -8.32
C GLY A 106 -7.12 -21.71 -7.03
N PRO A 107 -6.29 -22.34 -6.19
CA PRO A 107 -5.92 -21.79 -4.87
C PRO A 107 -5.29 -20.39 -4.96
N LEU A 108 -4.60 -20.08 -6.07
CA LEU A 108 -4.02 -18.76 -6.33
C LEU A 108 -5.06 -17.65 -6.37
N GLN A 109 -6.26 -17.90 -6.90
CA GLN A 109 -7.33 -16.91 -6.98
C GLN A 109 -7.75 -16.43 -5.57
N TYR A 110 -7.92 -17.37 -4.64
CA TYR A 110 -8.24 -17.06 -3.24
C TYR A 110 -7.12 -16.28 -2.56
N VAL A 111 -5.85 -16.61 -2.83
CA VAL A 111 -4.70 -15.85 -2.30
C VAL A 111 -4.69 -14.41 -2.82
N ILE A 112 -4.94 -14.21 -4.12
CA ILE A 112 -4.97 -12.87 -4.73
C ILE A 112 -6.12 -12.04 -4.18
N LEU A 113 -7.30 -12.66 -4.04
CA LEU A 113 -8.47 -12.01 -3.48
C LEU A 113 -8.24 -11.60 -2.02
N THR A 114 -7.74 -12.53 -1.19
CA THR A 114 -7.43 -12.26 0.22
C THR A 114 -6.37 -11.19 0.40
N LEU A 115 -5.31 -11.18 -0.41
CA LEU A 115 -4.29 -10.11 -0.40
C LEU A 115 -4.88 -8.76 -0.79
N SER A 116 -5.73 -8.71 -1.81
CA SER A 116 -6.38 -7.47 -2.26
C SER A 116 -7.32 -6.91 -1.18
N LEU A 117 -8.09 -7.78 -0.53
CA LEU A 117 -8.96 -7.45 0.59
C LEU A 117 -8.16 -7.00 1.82
N LEU A 118 -7.06 -7.69 2.15
CA LEU A 118 -6.17 -7.26 3.24
C LEU A 118 -5.58 -5.88 2.95
N GLY A 119 -5.13 -5.62 1.72
CA GLY A 119 -4.61 -4.33 1.31
C GLY A 119 -5.66 -3.23 1.47
N LEU A 120 -6.90 -3.47 1.02
CA LEU A 120 -8.03 -2.55 1.24
C LEU A 120 -8.31 -2.33 2.72
N LEU A 121 -8.29 -3.38 3.53
CA LEU A 121 -8.51 -3.30 4.98
C LEU A 121 -7.42 -2.50 5.67
N VAL A 122 -6.14 -2.72 5.33
CA VAL A 122 -4.99 -1.99 5.87
C VAL A 122 -5.10 -0.51 5.51
N VAL A 123 -5.41 -0.21 4.26
CA VAL A 123 -5.61 1.16 3.79
C VAL A 123 -6.83 1.83 4.45
N ASN A 124 -7.86 1.06 4.77
CA ASN A 124 -9.05 1.52 5.49
C ASN A 124 -8.87 1.52 7.02
N SER A 125 -7.76 1.03 7.55
CA SER A 125 -7.53 0.94 8.99
C SER A 125 -7.49 2.33 9.64
N LYS A 126 -7.97 2.43 10.88
CA LYS A 126 -7.93 3.67 11.69
C LYS A 126 -6.50 4.23 11.77
N ARG A 127 -5.49 3.37 11.87
CA ARG A 127 -4.07 3.75 11.94
C ARG A 127 -3.57 4.39 10.64
N HIS A 128 -3.98 3.86 9.49
CA HIS A 128 -3.63 4.43 8.20
C HIS A 128 -4.39 5.73 7.90
N ARG A 129 -5.62 5.87 8.41
CA ARG A 129 -6.37 7.15 8.37
C ARG A 129 -5.71 8.22 9.23
N ALA A 130 -5.32 7.88 10.45
CA ALA A 130 -4.61 8.78 11.36
C ALA A 130 -3.29 9.28 10.74
N MET A 131 -2.48 8.38 10.16
CA MET A 131 -1.27 8.78 9.44
C MET A 131 -1.55 9.80 8.34
N ARG A 132 -2.58 9.57 7.52
CA ARG A 132 -2.92 10.48 6.41
C ARG A 132 -3.38 11.84 6.89
N GLN A 133 -4.15 11.90 7.99
CA GLN A 133 -4.55 13.15 8.61
C GLN A 133 -3.31 13.92 9.09
N ARG A 134 -2.36 13.25 9.74
CA ARG A 134 -1.09 13.87 10.17
C ARG A 134 -0.25 14.39 9.00
N LEU A 135 -0.20 13.68 7.86
CA LEU A 135 0.50 14.17 6.67
C LEU A 135 -0.16 15.42 6.08
N VAL A 136 -1.49 15.54 6.15
CA VAL A 136 -2.23 16.76 5.76
C VAL A 136 -1.90 17.91 6.71
N GLU A 137 -1.91 17.66 8.02
CA GLU A 137 -1.55 18.67 9.03
C GLU A 137 -0.11 19.17 8.84
N LEU A 138 0.85 18.27 8.64
CA LEU A 138 2.24 18.62 8.35
C LEU A 138 2.37 19.47 7.09
N ARG A 139 1.56 19.19 6.05
CA ARG A 139 1.53 20.01 4.85
C ARG A 139 0.98 21.41 5.14
N LEU A 140 -0.11 21.50 5.90
CA LEU A 140 -0.73 22.78 6.26
C LEU A 140 0.18 23.62 7.16
N GLN A 141 0.95 22.98 8.05
CA GLN A 141 2.01 23.64 8.84
C GLN A 141 3.12 24.20 7.95
N ARG A 142 3.60 23.43 6.96
CA ARG A 142 4.58 23.91 5.98
C ARG A 142 4.05 25.04 5.09
N ALA A 143 2.74 25.07 4.86
CA ALA A 143 2.06 26.13 4.12
C ALA A 143 1.75 27.36 5.00
N GLY A 144 2.07 27.34 6.30
CA GLY A 144 1.82 28.43 7.23
C GLY A 144 0.35 28.62 7.64
N VAL A 145 -0.53 27.68 7.27
CA VAL A 145 -1.97 27.74 7.59
C VAL A 145 -2.25 27.31 9.03
N LEU A 146 -1.49 26.34 9.54
CA LEU A 146 -1.56 25.86 10.91
C LEU A 146 -0.31 26.24 11.70
N PRO A 147 -0.44 26.55 13.00
CA PRO A 147 0.72 26.80 13.84
C PRO A 147 1.61 25.55 13.94
N PRO A 148 2.94 25.70 14.05
CA PRO A 148 3.85 24.57 14.21
C PRO A 148 3.55 23.82 15.51
N SER A 149 3.66 22.48 15.47
CA SER A 149 3.55 21.66 16.67
C SER A 149 4.61 22.07 17.68
N ARG A 150 4.21 22.20 18.95
CA ARG A 150 5.12 22.53 20.04
C ARG A 150 6.11 21.37 20.25
N VAL A 151 7.34 21.68 20.67
CA VAL A 151 8.41 20.68 20.83
C VAL A 151 8.06 19.61 21.87
N ASP A 152 7.35 20.02 22.92
CA ASP A 152 6.97 19.15 24.05
C ASP A 152 5.63 18.43 23.81
N ASP A 153 4.95 18.75 22.71
CA ASP A 153 3.66 18.17 22.37
C ASP A 153 3.87 16.95 21.47
N TYR A 154 3.41 15.79 21.93
CA TYR A 154 3.27 14.58 21.13
C TYR A 154 1.79 14.47 20.75
N PRO A 155 1.38 14.92 19.56
CA PRO A 155 -0.04 14.99 19.20
C PRO A 155 -0.75 13.63 19.25
N ASP A 156 0.02 12.54 19.12
CA ASP A 156 -0.48 11.17 19.13
C ASP A 156 -0.12 10.40 20.43
N GLY A 157 0.56 11.04 21.38
CA GLY A 157 1.14 10.42 22.59
C GLY A 157 2.56 9.88 22.39
N PRO A 158 3.21 9.44 23.48
CA PRO A 158 4.61 9.01 23.47
C PRO A 158 4.83 7.79 22.54
N PRO A 159 6.08 7.59 22.05
CA PRO A 159 6.40 6.50 21.14
C PRO A 159 5.95 5.14 21.71
N PRO A 160 5.34 4.27 20.89
CA PRO A 160 4.82 3.00 21.36
C PRO A 160 5.98 2.10 21.87
N LYS A 161 5.93 1.75 23.16
CA LYS A 161 6.96 0.93 23.86
C LYS A 161 7.20 -0.48 23.31
N LYS A 162 6.35 -1.00 22.41
CA LYS A 162 6.47 -2.36 21.86
C LYS A 162 6.33 -2.37 20.34
N PRO A 163 7.42 -2.57 19.58
CA PRO A 163 7.40 -2.67 18.11
C PRO A 163 6.90 -4.03 17.60
N TRP A 164 6.41 -4.93 18.48
CA TRP A 164 6.06 -6.29 18.12
C TRP A 164 5.01 -6.39 17.01
N PHE A 165 4.05 -5.46 16.96
CA PHE A 165 3.05 -5.39 15.89
C PHE A 165 3.70 -5.03 14.55
N SER A 166 4.70 -4.14 14.56
CA SER A 166 5.48 -3.77 13.37
C SER A 166 6.30 -4.96 12.86
N ILE A 167 6.90 -5.72 13.78
CA ILE A 167 7.66 -6.93 13.45
C ILE A 167 6.72 -8.03 12.92
N ALA A 168 5.60 -8.30 13.59
CA ALA A 168 4.63 -9.30 13.14
C ALA A 168 4.08 -8.99 11.74
N VAL A 169 3.84 -7.70 11.48
CA VAL A 169 3.37 -7.20 10.18
C VAL A 169 4.44 -7.34 9.09
N LEU A 170 5.70 -7.00 9.39
CA LEU A 170 6.82 -7.17 8.46
C LEU A 170 7.08 -8.65 8.18
N VAL A 171 7.04 -9.50 9.22
CA VAL A 171 7.19 -10.95 9.10
C VAL A 171 6.07 -11.54 8.24
N LEU A 172 4.82 -11.13 8.44
CA LEU A 172 3.70 -11.57 7.59
C LEU A 172 3.90 -11.14 6.13
N GLY A 173 4.32 -9.89 5.90
CA GLY A 173 4.62 -9.39 4.56
C GLY A 173 5.74 -10.17 3.87
N VAL A 174 6.81 -10.49 4.60
CA VAL A 174 7.94 -11.31 4.12
C VAL A 174 7.51 -12.74 3.83
N VAL A 175 6.70 -13.37 4.70
CA VAL A 175 6.15 -14.72 4.48
C VAL A 175 5.30 -14.78 3.22
N VAL A 176 4.46 -13.77 2.99
CA VAL A 176 3.65 -13.65 1.76
C VAL A 176 4.55 -13.52 0.53
N LEU A 177 5.62 -12.72 0.61
CA LEU A 177 6.58 -12.52 -0.48
C LEU A 177 7.36 -13.79 -0.81
N ILE A 178 7.88 -14.48 0.22
CA ILE A 178 8.59 -15.76 0.10
C ILE A 178 7.68 -16.83 -0.49
N GLY A 179 6.44 -16.95 0.01
CA GLY A 179 5.46 -17.89 -0.53
C GLY A 179 5.20 -17.65 -2.02
N LYS A 180 5.16 -16.39 -2.46
CA LYS A 180 4.98 -16.06 -3.87
C LYS A 180 6.20 -16.41 -4.73
N VAL A 181 7.41 -16.13 -4.24
CA VAL A 181 8.65 -16.49 -4.94
C VAL A 181 8.77 -18.01 -5.06
N TYR A 182 8.45 -18.73 -3.98
CA TYR A 182 8.45 -20.19 -3.97
C TYR A 182 7.46 -20.77 -4.98
N LEU A 183 6.25 -20.20 -5.07
CA LEU A 183 5.23 -20.62 -6.05
C LEU A 183 5.57 -20.29 -7.51
N LEU A 184 6.41 -19.27 -7.75
CA LEU A 184 6.92 -18.94 -9.10
C LEU A 184 8.08 -19.84 -9.51
N VAL A 185 8.91 -20.30 -8.57
CA VAL A 185 10.07 -21.18 -8.81
C VAL A 185 9.66 -22.65 -8.89
N ALA A 186 8.58 -23.06 -8.21
CA ALA A 186 8.07 -24.43 -8.21
C ALA A 186 7.13 -24.75 -9.39
N ARG A 187 7.00 -23.84 -10.36
CA ARG A 187 6.15 -23.98 -11.55
C ARG A 187 7.01 -24.06 -12.80
#